data_AF-A0A3N5EUV2-F1
#
_entry.id   AF-A0A3N5EUV2-F1
#
_cell.length_a   1.000
_cell.length_b   1.000
_cell.length_c   1.000
_cell.angle_alpha   90.00
_cell.angle_beta   90.00
_cell.angle_gamma   90.00
#
_symmetry.space_group_name_H-M   'P 1'
#
loop_
_entity.id
_entity.type
_entity.pdbx_description
1 polymer ?
#
loop_
_entity_poly.entity_id
_entity_poly.type
_entity_poly.pdbx_seq_one_letter_code
_entity_poly.pdbx_strand_id
1 'polypeptide(L)'
;MITSFRPLFAALLLCPLSGAAQQQSQDDAIYLEEVKKEFLERAKKCEESRDWKGLFEHHQFAIKRYGQSVVQIAPDRWTSVREYFLGRISRLPKEAFDFYRFENDGKARAAFEKAREAGSRRDLERAVEEFFFATGTDEVIDALACQAFDEG
;
A
#
# COMPACT_ATOMS: atom_id res chain seq x y z
N MET A 1 -31.81 26.08 65.85
CA MET A 1 -32.57 27.05 65.02
C MET A 1 -32.60 26.45 63.62
N ILE A 2 -33.72 25.93 63.08
CA ILE A 2 -35.05 26.50 62.79
C ILE A 2 -35.10 27.08 61.35
N THR A 3 -35.76 26.33 60.43
CA THR A 3 -36.36 26.72 59.11
C THR A 3 -35.47 27.39 58.03
N SER A 4 -35.70 27.31 56.71
CA SER A 4 -36.59 26.52 55.80
C SER A 4 -35.92 26.49 54.39
N PHE A 5 -36.18 25.62 53.40
CA PHE A 5 -37.25 24.64 53.06
C PHE A 5 -38.32 25.13 52.04
N ARG A 6 -38.16 24.68 50.76
CA ARG A 6 -39.06 24.80 49.58
C ARG A 6 -39.33 26.23 49.04
N PRO A 7 -39.86 26.39 47.79
CA PRO A 7 -40.08 25.44 46.68
C PRO A 7 -38.98 25.58 45.57
N LEU A 8 -38.77 24.71 44.58
CA LEU A 8 -39.65 23.95 43.65
C LEU A 8 -40.35 24.84 42.60
N PHE A 9 -39.67 25.06 41.47
CA PHE A 9 -40.31 25.43 40.19
C PHE A 9 -39.67 24.64 39.04
N ALA A 10 -40.51 24.00 38.23
CA ALA A 10 -40.08 23.32 37.00
C ALA A 10 -40.37 24.23 35.80
N ALA A 11 -39.39 24.39 34.91
CA ALA A 11 -39.55 25.11 33.65
C ALA A 11 -39.13 24.18 32.50
N LEU A 12 -40.06 23.31 32.08
CA LEU A 12 -39.83 22.29 31.05
C LEU A 12 -39.93 22.93 29.66
N LEU A 13 -38.89 23.67 29.27
CA LEU A 13 -38.81 24.34 27.97
C LEU A 13 -38.52 23.34 26.85
N LEU A 14 -39.60 22.85 26.24
CA LEU A 14 -39.61 22.12 24.97
C LEU A 14 -39.18 23.04 23.82
N CYS A 15 -37.87 23.15 23.57
CA CYS A 15 -37.37 23.66 22.29
C CYS A 15 -37.56 22.60 21.19
N PRO A 16 -38.06 22.98 19.99
CA PRO A 16 -38.39 22.01 18.95
C PRO A 16 -37.16 21.38 18.29
N LEU A 17 -37.12 20.05 18.29
CA LEU A 17 -36.20 19.25 17.47
C LEU A 17 -36.56 19.37 15.99
N SER A 18 -36.00 20.35 15.28
CA SER A 18 -35.97 20.40 13.79
C SER A 18 -34.83 21.25 13.25
N GLY A 19 -33.67 21.22 13.92
CA GLY A 19 -32.40 21.55 13.29
C GLY A 19 -31.99 20.41 12.36
N ALA A 20 -32.59 20.33 11.17
CA ALA A 20 -32.15 19.41 10.13
C ALA A 20 -30.76 19.83 9.69
N ALA A 21 -29.73 19.20 10.26
CA ALA A 21 -28.36 19.41 9.84
C ALA A 21 -28.26 19.04 8.36
N GLN A 22 -28.11 20.05 7.50
CA GLN A 22 -27.69 19.84 6.13
C GLN A 22 -26.27 19.32 6.19
N GLN A 23 -26.14 18.01 6.34
CA GLN A 23 -24.91 17.26 6.20
C GLN A 23 -24.49 17.44 4.75
N GLN A 24 -23.73 18.51 4.49
CA GLN A 24 -23.18 18.77 3.18
C GLN A 24 -22.39 17.53 2.79
N SER A 25 -22.86 16.85 1.75
CA SER A 25 -22.01 15.96 0.97
C SER A 25 -20.91 16.83 0.41
N GLN A 26 -19.80 16.92 1.14
CA GLN A 26 -18.52 17.19 0.52
C GLN A 26 -18.33 16.02 -0.44
N ASP A 27 -18.53 16.29 -1.73
CA ASP A 27 -18.03 15.42 -2.77
C ASP A 27 -16.51 15.44 -2.63
N ASP A 28 -15.99 14.52 -1.81
CA ASP A 28 -14.57 14.26 -1.65
C ASP A 28 -14.05 13.71 -2.97
N ALA A 29 -13.78 14.64 -3.89
CA ALA A 29 -13.26 14.37 -5.21
C ALA A 29 -11.85 13.80 -5.07
N ILE A 30 -11.75 12.47 -4.96
CA ILE A 30 -10.47 11.76 -4.90
C ILE A 30 -9.74 12.01 -6.23
N TYR A 31 -8.76 12.91 -6.20
CA TYR A 31 -7.93 13.25 -7.35
C TYR A 31 -6.96 12.10 -7.66
N LEU A 32 -7.44 11.17 -8.48
CA LEU A 32 -6.68 10.03 -8.97
C LEU A 32 -5.64 10.48 -10.02
N GLU A 33 -4.34 10.43 -9.68
CA GLU A 33 -3.25 10.63 -10.65
C GLU A 33 -3.24 9.43 -11.63
N GLU A 34 -3.55 9.66 -12.92
CA GLU A 34 -3.46 8.64 -13.98
C GLU A 34 -2.00 8.49 -14.43
N VAL A 35 -1.49 7.25 -14.47
CA VAL A 35 -0.16 6.98 -15.02
C VAL A 35 -0.16 7.13 -16.55
N LYS A 36 0.75 7.97 -17.04
CA LYS A 36 0.99 8.24 -18.46
C LYS A 36 1.10 6.95 -19.30
N LYS A 37 0.28 6.85 -20.35
CA LYS A 37 0.10 5.62 -21.15
C LYS A 37 1.41 5.17 -21.82
N GLU A 38 2.25 6.10 -22.26
CA GLU A 38 3.56 5.83 -22.87
C GLU A 38 4.54 5.15 -21.89
N PHE A 39 4.35 5.30 -20.58
CA PHE A 39 5.15 4.60 -19.56
C PHE A 39 4.72 3.13 -19.43
N LEU A 40 3.42 2.86 -19.43
CA LEU A 40 2.86 1.50 -19.40
C LEU A 40 3.19 0.74 -20.70
N GLU A 41 3.20 1.43 -21.84
CA GLU A 41 3.64 0.89 -23.13
C GLU A 41 5.14 0.53 -23.15
N ARG A 42 6.02 1.32 -22.53
CA ARG A 42 7.45 0.96 -22.41
C ARG A 42 7.66 -0.27 -21.55
N ALA A 43 7.00 -0.37 -20.40
CA ALA A 43 7.04 -1.57 -19.57
C ALA A 43 6.52 -2.81 -20.32
N LYS A 44 5.41 -2.67 -21.05
CA LYS A 44 4.88 -3.71 -21.94
C LYS A 44 5.88 -4.12 -23.03
N LYS A 45 6.57 -3.16 -23.64
CA LYS A 45 7.59 -3.44 -24.66
C LYS A 45 8.77 -4.24 -24.10
N CYS A 46 9.26 -3.94 -22.90
CA CYS A 46 10.31 -4.73 -22.25
C CYS A 46 9.86 -6.17 -21.97
N GLU A 47 8.61 -6.38 -21.54
CA GLU A 47 8.00 -7.70 -21.36
C GLU A 47 7.93 -8.47 -22.70
N GLU A 48 7.45 -7.82 -23.77
CA GLU A 48 7.35 -8.39 -25.12
C GLU A 48 8.72 -8.72 -25.74
N SER A 49 9.75 -7.90 -25.48
CA SER A 49 11.11 -8.11 -25.98
C SER A 49 11.98 -9.00 -25.08
N ARG A 50 11.44 -9.54 -23.98
CA ARG A 50 12.18 -10.29 -22.94
C ARG A 50 13.35 -9.51 -22.31
N ASP A 51 13.24 -8.19 -22.28
CA ASP A 51 14.16 -7.31 -21.55
C ASP A 51 13.77 -7.29 -20.07
N TRP A 52 14.15 -8.35 -19.36
CA TRP A 52 13.84 -8.51 -17.94
C TRP A 52 14.45 -7.40 -17.10
N LYS A 53 15.64 -6.89 -17.47
CA LYS A 53 16.27 -5.76 -16.78
C LYS A 53 15.42 -4.50 -16.89
N GLY A 54 15.11 -4.05 -18.10
CA GLY A 54 14.28 -2.87 -18.33
C GLY A 54 12.88 -3.02 -17.75
N LEU A 55 12.32 -4.24 -17.74
CA LEU A 55 11.03 -4.53 -17.12
C LEU A 55 11.05 -4.33 -15.60
N PHE A 56 12.02 -4.89 -14.88
CA PHE A 56 12.13 -4.72 -13.42
C PHE A 56 12.56 -3.30 -13.02
N GLU A 57 13.38 -2.62 -13.83
CA GLU A 57 13.68 -1.19 -13.64
C GLU A 57 12.42 -0.32 -13.80
N HIS A 58 11.61 -0.55 -14.84
CA HIS A 58 10.31 0.14 -14.99
C HIS A 58 9.35 -0.18 -13.82
N HIS A 59 9.31 -1.43 -13.34
CA HIS A 59 8.49 -1.80 -12.19
C HIS A 59 8.91 -1.08 -10.90
N GLN A 60 10.21 -1.08 -10.57
CA GLN A 60 10.70 -0.42 -9.37
C GLN A 60 10.48 1.10 -9.44
N PHE A 61 10.67 1.71 -10.63
CA PHE A 61 10.31 3.10 -10.85
C PHE A 61 8.81 3.35 -10.71
N ALA A 62 7.96 2.44 -11.19
CA ALA A 62 6.50 2.56 -11.08
C ALA A 62 6.04 2.61 -9.63
N ILE A 63 6.51 1.69 -8.79
CA ILE A 63 6.19 1.70 -7.35
C ILE A 63 6.75 2.97 -6.68
N LYS A 64 8.03 3.31 -6.94
CA LYS A 64 8.70 4.44 -6.27
C LYS A 64 8.15 5.82 -6.67
N ARG A 65 7.67 6.01 -7.91
CA ARG A 65 7.13 7.30 -8.39
C ARG A 65 5.60 7.37 -8.43
N TYR A 66 4.90 6.26 -8.66
CA TYR A 66 3.46 6.22 -8.89
C TYR A 66 2.72 5.26 -7.95
N GLY A 67 3.32 4.87 -6.81
CA GLY A 67 2.76 3.87 -5.89
C GLY A 67 1.39 4.21 -5.26
N GLN A 68 0.99 5.48 -5.28
CA GLN A 68 -0.33 5.98 -4.86
C GLN A 68 -1.25 6.36 -6.05
N SER A 69 -0.73 6.24 -7.28
CA SER A 69 -1.44 6.52 -8.52
C SER A 69 -2.22 5.27 -8.98
N VAL A 70 -3.10 5.43 -9.97
CA VAL A 70 -3.95 4.33 -10.49
C VAL A 70 -3.78 4.11 -12.00
N VAL A 71 -4.20 2.93 -12.44
CA VAL A 71 -4.26 2.52 -13.85
C VAL A 71 -5.69 2.12 -14.19
N GLN A 72 -6.24 2.68 -15.27
CA GLN A 72 -7.53 2.25 -15.82
C GLN A 72 -7.36 0.91 -16.55
N ILE A 73 -8.15 -0.09 -16.17
CA ILE A 73 -8.12 -1.45 -16.74
C ILE A 73 -9.42 -1.84 -17.47
N ALA A 74 -10.49 -1.07 -17.28
CA ALA A 74 -11.69 -1.05 -18.11
C ALA A 74 -12.34 0.35 -17.99
N PRO A 75 -13.31 0.74 -18.83
CA PRO A 75 -13.94 2.08 -18.78
C PRO A 75 -14.45 2.46 -17.38
N ASP A 76 -14.93 1.48 -16.63
CA ASP A 76 -15.52 1.53 -15.30
C ASP A 76 -14.60 1.00 -14.17
N ARG A 77 -13.39 0.49 -14.48
CA ARG A 77 -12.53 -0.20 -13.51
C ARG A 77 -11.11 0.33 -13.48
N TRP A 78 -10.66 0.61 -12.26
CA TRP A 78 -9.33 1.09 -11.92
C TRP A 78 -8.69 0.15 -10.90
N THR A 79 -7.36 0.18 -10.82
CA THR A 79 -6.55 -0.56 -9.84
C THR A 79 -5.31 0.28 -9.51
N SER A 80 -4.70 0.06 -8.35
CA SER A 80 -3.45 0.74 -7.99
C SER A 80 -2.31 0.32 -8.93
N VAL A 81 -1.29 1.18 -9.07
CA VAL A 81 -0.07 0.83 -9.81
C VAL A 81 0.61 -0.40 -9.23
N ARG A 82 0.60 -0.57 -7.89
CA ARG A 82 1.21 -1.73 -7.22
C ARG A 82 0.53 -3.03 -7.65
N GLU A 83 -0.81 -3.10 -7.60
CA GLU A 83 -1.60 -4.24 -8.07
C GLU A 83 -1.45 -4.48 -9.58
N TYR A 84 -1.52 -3.42 -10.41
CA TYR A 84 -1.39 -3.53 -11.86
C TYR A 84 -0.09 -4.24 -12.26
N PHE A 85 1.05 -3.83 -11.70
CA PHE A 85 2.33 -4.47 -11.99
C PHE A 85 2.48 -5.84 -11.32
N LEU A 86 2.00 -6.04 -10.10
CA LEU A 86 2.03 -7.35 -9.43
C LEU A 86 1.22 -8.41 -10.23
N GLY A 87 0.09 -8.01 -10.78
CA GLY A 87 -0.75 -8.81 -11.67
C GLY A 87 -0.16 -9.07 -13.07
N ARG A 88 0.92 -8.38 -13.45
CA ARG A 88 1.76 -8.71 -14.61
C ARG A 88 2.92 -9.62 -14.23
N ILE A 89 3.64 -9.29 -13.16
CA ILE A 89 4.82 -10.05 -12.72
C ILE A 89 4.45 -11.50 -12.39
N SER A 90 3.32 -11.72 -11.73
CA SER A 90 2.78 -13.07 -11.44
C SER A 90 2.46 -13.92 -12.69
N ARG A 91 2.55 -13.36 -13.90
CA ARG A 91 2.35 -14.05 -15.19
C ARG A 91 3.62 -14.17 -16.02
N LEU A 92 4.76 -13.70 -15.52
CA LEU A 92 6.04 -13.81 -16.23
C LEU A 92 6.51 -15.27 -16.28
N PRO A 93 7.30 -15.66 -17.30
CA PRO A 93 7.86 -16.99 -17.39
C PRO A 93 9.02 -17.15 -16.39
N LYS A 94 9.38 -18.40 -16.07
CA LYS A 94 10.36 -18.73 -15.01
C LYS A 94 11.69 -17.99 -15.18
N GLU A 95 12.15 -17.82 -16.41
CA GLU A 95 13.40 -17.18 -16.78
C GLU A 95 13.49 -15.72 -16.32
N ALA A 96 12.36 -15.02 -16.17
CA ALA A 96 12.33 -13.66 -15.62
C ALA A 96 12.56 -13.65 -14.09
N PHE A 97 12.02 -14.62 -13.37
CA PHE A 97 12.28 -14.80 -11.93
C PHE A 97 13.70 -15.29 -11.66
N ASP A 98 14.22 -16.20 -12.48
CA ASP A 98 15.61 -16.65 -12.41
C ASP A 98 16.58 -15.47 -12.62
N PHE A 99 16.29 -14.59 -13.60
CA PHE A 99 17.03 -13.35 -13.80
C PHE A 99 16.93 -12.39 -12.59
N TYR A 100 15.72 -12.17 -12.05
CA TYR A 100 15.53 -11.31 -10.88
C TYR A 100 16.36 -11.81 -9.69
N ARG A 101 16.33 -13.10 -9.41
CA ARG A 101 17.04 -13.73 -8.28
C ARG A 101 18.56 -13.69 -8.46
N PHE A 102 19.05 -13.97 -9.67
CA PHE A 102 20.47 -13.80 -10.00
C PHE A 102 20.97 -12.37 -9.72
N GLU A 103 20.19 -11.35 -10.11
CA GLU A 103 20.53 -9.96 -9.84
C GLU A 103 20.36 -9.54 -8.37
N ASN A 104 19.39 -10.10 -7.63
CA ASN A 104 18.96 -9.50 -6.35
C ASN A 104 19.18 -10.35 -5.10
N ASP A 105 19.25 -11.68 -5.15
CA ASP A 105 19.29 -12.52 -3.94
C ASP A 105 20.48 -12.18 -3.02
N GLY A 106 21.66 -11.88 -3.59
CA GLY A 106 22.82 -11.44 -2.82
C GLY A 106 22.66 -10.05 -2.16
N LYS A 107 21.89 -9.15 -2.79
CA LYS A 107 21.57 -7.81 -2.28
C LYS A 107 20.50 -7.91 -1.18
N ALA A 108 19.46 -8.71 -1.44
CA ALA A 108 18.35 -9.00 -0.54
C ALA A 108 18.85 -9.65 0.75
N ARG A 109 19.65 -10.72 0.65
CA ARG A 109 20.26 -11.39 1.80
C ARG A 109 21.02 -10.41 2.70
N ALA A 110 21.91 -9.59 2.14
CA ALA A 110 22.67 -8.62 2.90
C ALA A 110 21.78 -7.53 3.55
N ALA A 111 20.68 -7.15 2.89
CA ALA A 111 19.69 -6.24 3.47
C ALA A 111 18.89 -6.89 4.62
N PHE A 112 18.45 -8.15 4.45
CA PHE A 112 17.73 -8.91 5.48
C PHE A 112 18.60 -9.20 6.70
N GLU A 113 19.85 -9.66 6.51
CA GLU A 113 20.82 -9.90 7.60
C GLU A 113 21.03 -8.61 8.41
N LYS A 114 21.34 -7.49 7.73
CA LYS A 114 21.49 -6.18 8.37
C LYS A 114 20.23 -5.67 9.09
N ALA A 115 19.05 -5.89 8.51
CA ALA A 115 17.79 -5.46 9.12
C ALA A 115 17.43 -6.29 10.37
N ARG A 116 17.77 -7.59 10.36
CA ARG A 116 17.68 -8.46 11.55
C ARG A 116 18.65 -8.03 12.64
N GLU A 117 19.91 -7.74 12.30
CA GLU A 117 20.92 -7.21 13.24
C GLU A 117 20.51 -5.88 13.88
N ALA A 118 19.81 -5.02 13.12
CA ALA A 118 19.29 -3.75 13.63
C ALA A 118 18.08 -3.90 14.56
N GLY A 119 17.46 -5.08 14.66
CA GLY A 119 16.23 -5.31 15.44
C GLY A 119 15.03 -4.46 14.98
N SER A 120 15.07 -3.90 13.78
CA SER A 120 14.17 -2.85 13.32
C SER A 120 13.13 -3.43 12.36
N ARG A 121 11.90 -3.63 12.87
CA ARG A 121 10.74 -4.09 12.10
C ARG A 121 10.56 -3.29 10.80
N ARG A 122 10.67 -1.96 10.88
CA ARG A 122 10.56 -1.04 9.74
C ARG A 122 11.65 -1.26 8.67
N ASP A 123 12.84 -1.67 9.07
CA ASP A 123 13.93 -1.96 8.12
C ASP A 123 13.77 -3.34 7.46
N LEU A 124 13.17 -4.32 8.16
CA LEU A 124 12.75 -5.59 7.60
C LEU A 124 11.62 -5.40 6.58
N GLU A 125 10.56 -4.67 6.95
CA GLU A 125 9.45 -4.31 6.05
C GLU A 125 9.97 -3.61 4.79
N ARG A 126 10.87 -2.62 4.94
CA ARG A 126 11.52 -1.93 3.81
C ARG A 126 12.36 -2.85 2.93
N ALA A 127 13.07 -3.81 3.51
CA ALA A 127 13.85 -4.78 2.73
C ALA A 127 12.92 -5.73 1.95
N VAL A 128 11.80 -6.17 2.54
CA VAL A 128 10.77 -6.98 1.86
C VAL A 128 10.12 -6.20 0.71
N GLU A 129 9.81 -4.91 0.89
CA GLU A 129 9.27 -4.07 -0.19
C GLU A 129 10.26 -3.85 -1.34
N GLU A 130 11.57 -3.78 -1.07
CA GLU A 130 12.58 -3.57 -2.13
C GLU A 130 12.97 -4.88 -2.85
N PHE A 131 12.92 -6.02 -2.16
CA PHE A 131 13.41 -7.32 -2.64
C PHE A 131 12.33 -8.42 -2.77
N PHE A 132 11.07 -8.06 -2.91
CA PHE A 132 9.88 -8.93 -2.80
C PHE A 132 9.91 -10.31 -3.51
N PHE A 133 10.68 -10.50 -4.59
CA PHE A 133 10.78 -11.79 -5.31
C PHE A 133 12.07 -12.58 -5.05
N ALA A 134 12.92 -12.09 -4.14
CA ALA A 134 14.20 -12.70 -3.80
C ALA A 134 14.02 -13.95 -2.93
N THR A 135 14.98 -14.88 -3.00
CA THR A 135 15.02 -16.05 -2.12
C THR A 135 15.23 -15.61 -0.66
N GLY A 136 14.48 -16.19 0.28
CA GLY A 136 14.51 -15.82 1.71
C GLY A 136 13.46 -14.78 2.13
N THR A 137 12.65 -14.26 1.20
CA THR A 137 11.65 -13.23 1.50
C THR A 137 10.46 -13.78 2.29
N ASP A 138 10.00 -14.99 1.97
CA ASP A 138 8.87 -15.63 2.65
C ASP A 138 9.20 -15.87 4.14
N GLU A 139 10.42 -16.34 4.43
CA GLU A 139 10.90 -16.55 5.81
C GLU A 139 11.09 -15.24 6.61
N VAL A 140 11.25 -14.10 5.93
CA VAL A 140 11.27 -12.77 6.56
C VAL A 140 9.84 -12.26 6.80
N ILE A 141 8.90 -12.56 5.91
CA ILE A 141 7.46 -12.27 6.10
C ILE A 141 6.91 -13.08 7.29
N ASP A 142 7.25 -14.36 7.41
CA ASP A 142 6.91 -15.19 8.58
C ASP A 142 7.48 -14.61 9.88
N ALA A 143 8.74 -14.15 9.86
CA ALA A 143 9.36 -13.51 11.02
C ALA A 143 8.67 -12.18 11.41
N LEU A 144 8.26 -11.38 10.43
CA LEU A 144 7.45 -10.16 10.65
C LEU A 144 6.05 -10.48 11.18
N ALA A 145 5.43 -11.56 10.73
CA ALA A 145 4.12 -12.00 11.22
C ALA A 145 4.18 -12.46 12.69
N CYS A 146 5.23 -13.19 13.08
CA CYS A 146 5.49 -13.54 14.48
C CYS A 146 5.70 -12.29 15.35
N GLN A 147 6.53 -11.33 14.91
CA GLN A 147 6.73 -10.07 15.62
C GLN A 147 5.42 -9.29 15.82
N ALA A 148 4.58 -9.22 14.78
CA ALA A 148 3.28 -8.56 14.87
C ALA A 148 2.31 -9.26 15.85
N PHE A 149 2.37 -10.59 15.95
CA PHE A 149 1.56 -11.35 16.90
C PHE A 149 2.00 -11.14 18.36
N ASP A 150 3.29 -10.98 18.61
CA ASP A 150 3.85 -10.67 19.94
C ASP A 150 3.60 -9.20 20.37
N GLU A 151 3.38 -8.28 19.41
CA GLU A 151 3.16 -6.84 19.66
C GLU A 151 1.69 -6.46 19.99
N GLY A 152 0.70 -7.12 19.38
CA GLY A 152 -0.74 -7.03 19.72
C GLY A 152 -1.56 -5.93 19.02
#